data_AF-A0A0G1RQJ3-F1
#
_entry.id   AF-A0A0G1RQJ3-F1
#
_cell.length_a   1.000
_cell.length_b   1.000
_cell.length_c   1.000
_cell.angle_alpha   90.00
_cell.angle_beta   90.00
_cell.angle_gamma   90.00
#
_symmetry.space_group_name_H-M   'P 1'
#
loop_
_entity.id
_entity.type
_entity.pdbx_description
1 polymer ?
#
loop_
_entity_poly.entity_id
_entity_poly.type
_entity_poly.pdbx_seq_one_letter_code
_entity_poly.pdbx_strand_id
1 'polypeptide(L)' 'MKTYRLKSAAEVQENSTNLWEAFVTYLDSVYFEGAAELLDKELVSFEYNAYISCYGS' A
#
# COMPACT_ATOMS: atom_id res chain seq x y z
N MET A 1 -25.01 -17.55 -12.23
CA MET A 1 -23.56 -17.24 -12.27
C MET A 1 -23.22 -16.44 -11.03
N LYS A 2 -22.31 -16.94 -10.17
CA LYS A 2 -21.88 -16.20 -8.98
C LYS A 2 -20.99 -15.04 -9.44
N THR A 3 -21.44 -13.81 -9.25
CA THR A 3 -20.66 -12.62 -9.59
C THR A 3 -19.64 -12.39 -8.49
N TYR A 4 -18.40 -12.81 -8.73
CA TYR A 4 -17.27 -12.37 -7.91
C TYR A 4 -17.07 -10.89 -8.22
N ARG A 5 -17.73 -10.02 -7.43
CA ARG A 5 -17.37 -8.62 -7.37
C ARG A 5 -15.96 -8.60 -6.80
N LEU A 6 -14.96 -8.48 -7.67
CA LEU A 6 -13.65 -7.98 -7.29
C LEU A 6 -13.93 -6.65 -6.60
N LYS A 7 -13.74 -6.63 -5.28
CA LYS A 7 -13.82 -5.41 -4.49
C LYS A 7 -12.82 -4.46 -5.13
N SER A 8 -13.34 -3.46 -5.82
CA SER A 8 -12.54 -2.41 -6.41
C SER A 8 -11.63 -1.88 -5.31
N ALA A 9 -10.35 -1.65 -5.61
CA ALA A 9 -9.40 -1.03 -4.67
C ALA A 9 -9.96 0.27 -4.05
N ALA A 10 -10.94 0.90 -4.70
CA ALA A 10 -11.71 2.04 -4.20
C ALA A 10 -12.59 1.78 -2.97
N GLU A 11 -13.09 0.55 -2.72
CA GLU A 11 -13.89 0.23 -1.51
C GLU A 11 -13.01 0.05 -0.25
N VAL A 12 -11.69 -0.07 -0.41
CA VAL A 12 -10.72 -0.06 0.71
C VAL A 12 -10.39 1.39 1.13
N GLN A 13 -10.78 2.38 0.31
CA GLN A 13 -10.47 3.79 0.51
C GLN A 13 -11.39 4.50 1.54
N GLU A 14 -12.43 3.83 2.07
CA GLU A 14 -13.39 4.43 3.02
C GLU A 14 -12.90 4.40 4.49
N ASN A 15 -11.66 4.02 4.75
CA ASN A 15 -11.10 4.11 6.09
C ASN A 15 -9.84 4.94 6.05
N SER A 16 -9.86 6.08 6.74
CA SER A 16 -8.72 6.96 7.00
C SER A 16 -7.66 6.23 7.84
N THR A 17 -7.10 5.17 7.30
CA THR A 17 -5.99 4.40 7.86
C THR A 17 -4.72 5.14 7.47
N ASN A 18 -3.81 5.34 8.43
CA ASN A 18 -2.62 6.18 8.25
C ASN A 18 -1.94 5.94 6.90
N LEU A 19 -1.54 7.00 6.19
CA LEU A 19 -0.79 6.91 4.93
C LEU A 19 0.39 5.92 5.02
N TRP A 20 1.01 5.85 6.20
CA TRP A 20 2.06 4.88 6.52
C TRP A 20 1.56 3.43 6.54
N GLU A 21 0.42 3.14 7.17
CA GLU A 21 -0.14 1.78 7.20
C GLU A 21 -0.60 1.32 5.80
N ALA A 22 -1.18 2.23 5.01
CA ALA A 22 -1.53 1.97 3.62
C ALA A 22 -0.28 1.71 2.76
N PHE A 23 0.79 2.45 3.02
CA PHE A 23 2.10 2.24 2.40
C PHE A 23 2.72 0.89 2.80
N VAL A 24 2.70 0.52 4.09
CA VAL A 24 3.20 -0.79 4.56
C VAL A 24 2.43 -1.92 3.90
N THR A 25 1.10 -1.80 3.82
CA THR A 25 0.25 -2.79 3.13
C THR A 25 0.56 -2.89 1.64
N TYR A 26 0.83 -1.74 0.99
CA TYR A 26 1.26 -1.70 -0.40
C TYR A 26 2.63 -2.39 -0.59
N LEU A 27 3.60 -2.07 0.27
CA LEU A 27 4.92 -2.69 0.27
C LEU A 27 4.83 -4.21 0.42
N ASP A 28 3.99 -4.68 1.34
CA ASP A 28 3.78 -6.11 1.57
C ASP A 28 3.13 -6.81 0.38
N SER A 29 2.25 -6.12 -0.35
CA SER A 29 1.64 -6.64 -1.58
C SER A 29 2.59 -6.63 -2.78
N VAL A 30 3.57 -5.73 -2.83
CA VAL A 30 4.51 -5.58 -3.96
C VAL A 30 5.72 -6.52 -3.80
N TYR A 31 6.23 -6.63 -2.57
CA TYR A 31 7.44 -7.40 -2.27
C TYR A 31 7.08 -8.70 -1.53
N PHE A 32 6.84 -8.61 -0.22
CA PHE A 32 6.49 -9.73 0.66
C PHE A 32 6.02 -9.18 2.01
N GLU A 33 5.27 -9.98 2.78
CA GLU A 33 4.77 -9.59 4.11
C GLU A 33 5.92 -9.22 5.08
N GLY A 34 5.87 -8.04 5.69
CA GLY A 34 6.93 -7.49 6.53
C GLY A 34 8.05 -6.78 5.76
N ALA A 35 7.84 -6.43 4.49
CA ALA A 35 8.86 -5.79 3.66
C ALA A 35 9.30 -4.44 4.22
N ALA A 36 8.39 -3.68 4.83
CA ALA A 36 8.72 -2.37 5.41
C ALA A 36 9.78 -2.43 6.55
N GLU A 37 9.91 -3.58 7.22
CA GLU A 37 10.86 -3.78 8.32
C GLU A 37 12.15 -4.49 7.89
N LEU A 38 12.10 -5.26 6.80
CA LEU A 38 13.20 -6.07 6.29
C LEU A 38 13.97 -5.40 5.15
N LEU A 39 13.34 -4.50 4.40
CA LEU A 39 13.99 -3.75 3.34
C LEU A 39 14.89 -2.65 3.89
N ASP A 40 15.88 -2.28 3.08
CA ASP A 40 16.78 -1.19 3.41
C ASP A 40 16.02 0.13 3.58
N LYS A 41 16.39 0.93 4.58
CA LYS A 41 15.72 2.18 4.90
C LYS A 41 15.76 3.19 3.75
N GLU A 42 16.81 3.18 2.93
CA GLU A 42 16.88 4.03 1.74
C GLU A 42 15.84 3.61 0.70
N LEU A 43 15.66 2.30 0.50
CA LEU A 43 14.66 1.75 -0.43
C LEU A 43 13.24 2.04 0.04
N VAL A 44 12.95 1.81 1.32
CA VAL A 44 11.64 2.13 1.92
C VAL A 44 11.33 3.62 1.77
N SER A 45 12.31 4.50 1.94
CA SER A 45 12.12 5.94 1.79
C SER A 45 11.87 6.33 0.33
N PHE A 46 12.55 5.70 -0.63
CA PHE A 46 12.31 5.90 -2.06
C PHE A 46 10.89 5.48 -2.46
N GLU A 47 10.47 4.28 -2.05
CA GLU A 47 9.12 3.75 -2.31
C GLU A 47 8.04 4.60 -1.65
N TYR A 48 8.28 5.08 -0.42
CA TYR A 48 7.33 5.95 0.27
C TYR A 48 7.12 7.26 -0.48
N ASN A 49 8.20 7.90 -0.97
CA ASN A 49 8.07 9.12 -1.77
C ASN A 49 7.32 8.86 -3.08
N ALA A 50 7.59 7.74 -3.76
CA ALA A 50 6.85 7.35 -4.96
C ALA A 50 5.36 7.10 -4.67
N TYR A 51 5.07 6.46 -3.54
CA TYR A 51 3.72 6.18 -3.07
C TYR A 51 2.95 7.47 -2.76
N ILE A 52 3.52 8.39 -1.98
CA ILE A 52 2.89 9.69 -1.68
C ILE A 52 2.69 10.51 -2.97
N SER A 53 3.63 10.44 -3.92
CA SER A 53 3.47 11.12 -5.20
C SER A 53 2.32 10.58 -6.05
N CYS A 54 1.97 9.29 -5.91
CA CYS A 54 0.89 8.67 -6.69
C CYS A 54 -0.47 8.71 -5.97
N TYR A 55 -0.47 8.61 -4.64
CA TYR A 55 -1.68 8.40 -3.83
C TYR A 55 -1.92 9.48 -2.76
N GLY A 56 -1.00 10.43 -2.60
CA GLY A 56 -1.07 11.49 -1.58
C GLY A 56 -1.81 12.76 -2.01
N SER A 57 -2.64 12.70 -3.07
CA SER A 57 -3.46 13.82 -3.54
C SER A 57 -4.91 13.73 -3.11
#